data_AF-A0A659UKF3-F1
#
_entry.id   AF-A0A659UKF3-F1
#
_cell.length_a   1.000
_cell.length_b   1.000
_cell.length_c   1.000
_cell.angle_alpha   90.00
_cell.angle_beta   90.00
_cell.angle_gamma   90.00
#
_symmetry.space_group_name_H-M   'P 1'
#
loop_
_entity.id
_entity.type
_entity.pdbx_description
1 polymer ?
#
loop_
_entity_poly.entity_id
_entity_poly.type
_entity_poly.pdbx_seq_one_letter_code
_entity_poly.pdbx_strand_id
1 'polypeptide(L)'
;SNDRPFDHEGAFYSVRGGFVPRKGPHGADLVIRLGGQSGTALKVAGKHADIFELAAGSPDEVRQLIERARSAAAEHGRAGRLRFALPVRIHADGWSGTPDHRAVEIAGPPAR
;
A
#
# COMPACT_ATOMS: atom_id res chain seq x y z
N SER A 1 -10.71 14.75 -5.72
CA SER A 1 -10.44 16.00 -6.48
C SER A 1 -11.41 17.02 -5.94
N ASN A 2 -11.03 18.30 -5.84
CA ASN A 2 -11.95 19.35 -5.39
C ASN A 2 -12.33 20.29 -6.55
N ASP A 3 -13.62 20.51 -6.73
CA ASP A 3 -14.15 21.41 -7.77
C ASP A 3 -14.12 22.87 -7.33
N ARG A 4 -14.03 23.13 -6.01
CA ARG A 4 -13.95 24.46 -5.42
C ARG A 4 -12.80 24.53 -4.40
N PRO A 5 -12.26 25.72 -4.11
CA PRO A 5 -11.28 25.90 -3.04
C PRO A 5 -11.80 25.36 -1.71
N PHE A 6 -10.89 24.83 -0.88
CA PHE A 6 -11.20 24.40 0.49
C PHE A 6 -10.21 24.99 1.48
N ASP A 7 -10.68 25.13 2.72
CA ASP A 7 -9.83 25.42 3.87
C ASP A 7 -9.70 24.15 4.72
N HIS A 8 -8.55 23.97 5.35
CA HIS A 8 -8.27 22.86 6.28
C HIS A 8 -7.45 23.38 7.45
N GLU A 9 -7.85 23.04 8.67
CA GLU A 9 -7.07 23.25 9.88
C GLU A 9 -6.88 21.90 10.55
N GLY A 10 -5.62 21.48 10.68
CA GLY A 10 -5.24 20.18 11.25
C GLY A 10 -4.02 20.29 12.15
N ALA A 11 -3.74 19.22 12.88
CA ALA A 11 -2.65 19.19 13.84
C ALA A 11 -1.25 19.44 13.22
N PHE A 12 -1.09 19.12 11.94
CA PHE A 12 0.19 19.22 11.24
C PHE A 12 0.21 20.30 10.15
N TYR A 13 -0.93 20.61 9.55
CA TYR A 13 -1.04 21.52 8.42
C TYR A 13 -2.30 22.36 8.50
N SER A 14 -2.15 23.64 8.14
CA SER A 14 -3.23 24.56 7.83
C SER A 14 -3.17 24.91 6.35
N VAL A 15 -4.31 24.90 5.67
CA VAL A 15 -4.45 25.25 4.26
C VAL A 15 -5.60 26.24 4.14
N ARG A 16 -5.36 27.37 3.48
CA ARG A 16 -6.42 28.33 3.10
C ARG A 16 -6.48 28.48 1.59
N GLY A 17 -7.69 28.47 1.04
CA GLY A 17 -7.94 28.60 -0.38
C GLY A 17 -7.31 27.47 -1.22
N GLY A 18 -7.18 26.27 -0.66
CA GLY A 18 -6.55 25.12 -1.31
C GLY A 18 -7.25 24.76 -2.60
N PHE A 19 -6.64 25.12 -3.74
CA PHE A 19 -7.22 24.87 -5.06
C PHE A 19 -6.15 24.70 -6.13
N VAL A 20 -6.34 23.70 -6.99
CA VAL A 20 -5.51 23.49 -8.18
C VAL A 20 -6.38 23.78 -9.42
N PRO A 21 -6.10 24.87 -10.18
CA PRO A 21 -6.93 25.27 -11.32
C PRO A 21 -6.75 24.35 -12.53
N ARG A 22 -5.58 23.71 -12.66
CA ARG A 22 -5.28 22.75 -13.73
C ARG A 22 -5.02 21.37 -13.14
N LYS A 23 -6.00 20.48 -13.29
CA LYS A 23 -5.95 19.11 -12.80
C LYS A 23 -5.55 18.17 -13.93
N GLY A 24 -4.96 17.03 -13.58
CA GLY A 24 -4.66 15.99 -14.56
C GLY A 24 -5.94 15.41 -15.19
N PRO A 25 -5.83 14.73 -16.34
CA PRO A 25 -6.99 14.15 -17.05
C PRO A 25 -7.77 13.12 -16.20
N HIS A 26 -7.11 12.49 -15.22
CA HIS A 26 -7.72 11.55 -14.27
C HIS A 26 -8.17 12.23 -12.96
N GLY A 27 -8.20 13.56 -12.90
CA GLY A 27 -8.59 14.29 -11.69
C GLY A 27 -7.71 13.93 -10.49
N ALA A 28 -8.34 13.42 -9.42
CA ALA A 28 -7.63 12.88 -8.25
C ALA A 28 -7.85 11.38 -8.08
N ASP A 29 -8.11 10.68 -9.17
CA ASP A 29 -8.10 9.22 -9.20
C ASP A 29 -6.65 8.74 -9.12
N LEU A 30 -6.08 8.85 -7.92
CA LEU A 30 -4.71 8.48 -7.60
C LEU A 30 -4.74 7.25 -6.72
N VAL A 31 -4.04 6.19 -7.15
CA VAL A 31 -3.87 4.97 -6.35
C VAL A 31 -2.93 5.27 -5.19
N ILE A 32 -3.44 5.14 -3.97
CA ILE A 32 -2.66 5.34 -2.74
C ILE A 32 -2.06 4.00 -2.32
N ARG A 33 -0.73 3.89 -2.41
CA ARG A 33 0.05 2.74 -1.94
C ARG A 33 0.65 3.06 -0.58
N LEU A 34 0.42 2.21 0.41
CA LEU A 34 0.95 2.36 1.78
C LEU A 34 1.53 1.04 2.28
N GLY A 35 2.48 1.09 3.21
CA GLY A 35 3.08 -0.09 3.82
C GLY A 35 3.46 0.15 5.28
N GLY A 36 4.04 -0.87 5.91
CA GLY A 36 4.48 -0.84 7.30
C GLY A 36 3.66 -1.76 8.21
N GLN A 37 4.32 -2.33 9.22
CA GLN A 37 3.74 -3.40 10.05
C GLN A 37 3.21 -2.93 11.42
N SER A 38 3.44 -1.67 11.78
CA SER A 38 2.98 -1.12 13.06
C SER A 38 1.46 -0.98 13.10
N GLY A 39 0.88 -1.02 14.31
CA GLY A 39 -0.56 -0.84 14.48
C GLY A 39 -1.07 0.50 13.89
N THR A 40 -0.29 1.58 14.06
CA THR A 40 -0.62 2.89 13.49
C THR A 40 -0.57 2.85 11.96
N ALA A 41 0.45 2.23 11.36
CA ALA A 41 0.55 2.11 9.90
C ALA A 41 -0.65 1.35 9.32
N LEU A 42 -1.06 0.26 9.97
CA LEU A 42 -2.21 -0.54 9.56
C LEU A 42 -3.53 0.25 9.65
N LYS A 43 -3.71 1.07 10.70
CA LYS A 43 -4.90 1.95 10.80
C LYS A 43 -4.94 3.00 9.69
N VAL A 44 -3.81 3.65 9.42
CA VAL A 44 -3.71 4.64 8.32
C VAL A 44 -3.97 3.94 6.97
N ALA A 45 -3.36 2.79 6.74
CA ALA A 45 -3.57 2.01 5.52
C ALA A 45 -5.02 1.53 5.37
N GLY A 46 -5.64 1.01 6.43
CA GLY A 46 -7.03 0.57 6.41
C GLY A 46 -8.01 1.69 6.03
N LYS A 47 -7.73 2.92 6.48
CA LYS A 47 -8.55 4.09 6.13
C LYS A 47 -8.29 4.61 4.72
N HIS A 48 -7.05 4.59 4.25
CA HIS A 48 -6.62 5.38 3.08
C HIS A 48 -6.10 4.57 1.89
N ALA A 49 -5.49 3.41 2.09
CA ALA A 49 -4.80 2.68 1.03
C ALA A 49 -5.77 2.03 0.05
N ASP A 50 -5.33 2.01 -1.21
CA ASP A 50 -5.91 1.17 -2.26
C ASP A 50 -5.08 -0.11 -2.42
N ILE A 51 -3.76 0.01 -2.28
CA ILE A 51 -2.80 -1.10 -2.29
C ILE A 51 -1.97 -1.06 -1.01
N PHE A 52 -1.88 -2.20 -0.32
CA PHE A 52 -0.96 -2.39 0.79
C PHE A 52 0.29 -3.15 0.35
N GLU A 53 1.46 -2.55 0.56
CA GLU A 53 2.76 -3.18 0.30
C GLU A 53 3.10 -4.16 1.43
N LEU A 54 3.22 -5.44 1.05
CA LEU A 54 3.62 -6.51 1.96
C LEU A 54 5.13 -6.49 2.16
N ALA A 55 5.54 -6.77 3.41
CA ALA A 55 6.92 -7.11 3.69
C ALA A 55 7.20 -8.55 3.24
N ALA A 56 8.44 -8.83 2.83
CA ALA A 56 8.89 -10.19 2.61
C ALA A 56 8.84 -10.97 3.92
N GLY A 57 8.46 -12.24 3.84
CA GLY A 57 8.33 -13.13 4.97
C GLY A 57 7.83 -14.50 4.52
N SER A 58 7.70 -15.41 5.49
CA SER A 58 7.05 -16.69 5.26
C SER A 58 5.58 -16.49 4.83
N PRO A 59 4.98 -17.47 4.12
CA PRO A 59 3.57 -17.40 3.75
C PRO A 59 2.63 -17.14 4.95
N ASP A 60 2.95 -17.69 6.12
CA ASP A 60 2.17 -17.47 7.34
C ASP A 60 2.27 -16.04 7.88
N GLU A 61 3.48 -15.46 7.91
CA GLU A 61 3.67 -14.07 8.31
C GLU A 61 2.94 -13.11 7.37
N VAL A 62 3.02 -13.38 6.06
CA VAL A 62 2.31 -12.60 5.04
C VAL A 62 0.80 -12.73 5.21
N ARG A 63 0.28 -13.93 5.44
CA ARG A 63 -1.14 -14.18 5.69
C ARG A 63 -1.63 -13.40 6.91
N GLN A 64 -0.90 -13.46 8.03
CA GLN A 64 -1.25 -12.71 9.24
C GLN A 64 -1.23 -11.19 9.01
N LEU A 65 -0.28 -10.70 8.21
CA LEU A 65 -0.23 -9.27 7.86
C LEU A 65 -1.43 -8.85 7.01
N ILE A 66 -1.82 -9.67 6.02
CA ILE A 66 -3.01 -9.45 5.18
C ILE A 66 -4.27 -9.40 6.06
N GLU A 67 -4.44 -10.35 6.98
CA GLU A 67 -5.59 -10.41 7.91
C GLU A 67 -5.69 -9.13 8.74
N ARG A 68 -4.57 -8.69 9.33
CA ARG A 68 -4.53 -7.44 10.12
C ARG A 68 -4.87 -6.20 9.28
N ALA A 69 -4.32 -6.10 8.06
CA ALA A 69 -4.60 -4.99 7.16
C ALA A 69 -6.07 -4.97 6.71
N ARG A 70 -6.65 -6.14 6.39
CA ARG A 70 -8.09 -6.25 6.06
C ARG A 70 -8.99 -5.90 7.24
N SER A 71 -8.62 -6.31 8.46
CA SER A 71 -9.37 -5.96 9.68
C SER A 71 -9.41 -4.44 9.88
N ALA A 72 -8.26 -3.76 9.78
CA ALA A 72 -8.20 -2.30 9.85
C ALA A 72 -9.01 -1.62 8.73
N ALA A 73 -9.03 -2.18 7.52
CA ALA A 73 -9.86 -1.67 6.43
C ALA A 73 -11.36 -1.93 6.64
N ALA A 74 -11.73 -3.02 7.35
CA ALA A 74 -13.11 -3.35 7.66
C ALA A 74 -13.76 -2.32 8.59
N GLU A 75 -12.99 -1.73 9.52
CA GLU A 75 -13.42 -0.61 10.37
C GLU A 75 -13.93 0.60 9.56
N HIS A 76 -13.54 0.69 8.28
CA HIS A 76 -13.95 1.74 7.35
C HIS A 76 -14.85 1.24 6.20
N GLY A 77 -15.33 0.00 6.26
CA GLY A 77 -16.14 -0.61 5.18
C GLY A 77 -15.38 -0.83 3.87
N ARG A 78 -14.03 -0.85 3.91
CA ARG A 78 -13.14 -0.90 2.74
C ARG A 78 -12.45 -2.25 2.52
N ALA A 79 -12.71 -3.26 3.35
CA ALA A 79 -11.99 -4.54 3.31
C ALA A 79 -11.97 -5.23 1.93
N GLY A 80 -13.05 -5.12 1.15
CA GLY A 80 -13.14 -5.68 -0.22
C GLY A 80 -12.41 -4.88 -1.30
N ARG A 81 -12.07 -3.61 -1.02
CA ARG A 81 -11.39 -2.70 -1.96
C ARG A 81 -9.87 -2.79 -1.85
N LEU A 82 -9.34 -3.14 -0.67
CA LEU A 82 -7.90 -3.23 -0.44
C LEU A 82 -7.27 -4.34 -1.29
N ARG A 83 -6.22 -3.98 -2.02
CA ARG A 83 -5.36 -4.89 -2.79
C ARG A 83 -3.99 -4.99 -2.14
N PHE A 84 -3.20 -6.00 -2.54
CA PHE A 84 -1.90 -6.30 -1.95
C PHE A 84 -0.86 -6.41 -3.04
N ALA A 85 0.34 -5.88 -2.77
CA ALA A 85 1.50 -6.03 -3.61
C ALA A 85 2.63 -6.65 -2.78
N LEU A 86 3.33 -7.62 -3.36
CA LEU A 86 4.48 -8.27 -2.74
C LEU A 86 5.69 -8.05 -3.66
N PRO A 87 6.75 -7.36 -3.22
CA PRO A 87 7.98 -7.27 -3.99
C PRO A 87 8.68 -8.62 -4.03
N VAL A 88 8.92 -9.11 -5.23
CA VAL A 88 9.61 -10.37 -5.51
C VAL A 88 10.89 -10.08 -6.29
N ARG A 89 11.99 -10.76 -5.95
CA ARG A 89 13.20 -10.77 -6.77
C ARG A 89 13.32 -12.12 -7.46
N ILE A 90 13.58 -12.08 -8.77
CA ILE A 90 13.78 -13.26 -9.62
C ILE A 90 15.24 -13.24 -10.06
N HIS A 91 15.94 -14.38 -9.99
CA HIS A 91 17.33 -14.52 -10.41
C HIS A 91 17.39 -15.52 -11.58
N ALA A 92 17.95 -15.09 -12.71
CA ALA A 92 17.92 -15.85 -13.97
C ALA A 92 18.81 -17.11 -13.94
N ASP A 93 19.88 -17.10 -13.14
CA ASP A 93 20.95 -18.10 -13.22
C ASP A 93 20.75 -19.26 -12.24
N GLY A 94 19.61 -19.34 -11.57
CA GLY A 94 19.42 -20.21 -10.41
C GLY A 94 20.16 -19.66 -9.18
N TRP A 95 19.69 -20.04 -8.00
CA TRP A 95 20.16 -19.49 -6.74
C TRP A 95 21.50 -20.11 -6.31
N SER A 96 22.54 -19.28 -6.12
CA SER A 96 23.87 -19.71 -5.63
C SER A 96 24.38 -18.91 -4.43
N GLY A 97 23.50 -18.15 -3.74
CA GLY A 97 23.88 -17.17 -2.71
C GLY A 97 23.26 -17.43 -1.33
N THR A 98 23.75 -16.74 -0.31
CA THR A 98 23.19 -16.71 1.05
C THR A 98 21.86 -15.92 1.07
N PRO A 99 20.84 -16.34 1.84
CA PRO A 99 19.52 -15.70 1.80
C PRO A 99 19.57 -14.22 2.21
N ASP A 100 18.98 -13.33 1.39
CA ASP A 100 18.66 -11.96 1.80
C ASP A 100 17.20 -11.88 2.26
N HIS A 101 17.00 -11.63 3.55
CA HIS A 101 15.71 -11.65 4.22
C HIS A 101 14.74 -10.53 3.76
N ARG A 102 15.14 -9.64 2.85
CA ARG A 102 14.35 -8.47 2.43
C ARG A 102 13.49 -8.67 1.18
N ALA A 103 13.53 -9.81 0.50
CA ALA A 103 12.64 -10.10 -0.63
C ALA A 103 12.18 -11.56 -0.62
N VAL A 104 10.96 -11.81 -1.12
CA VAL A 104 10.54 -13.17 -1.44
C VAL A 104 11.18 -13.56 -2.76
N GLU A 105 11.96 -14.64 -2.73
CA GLU A 105 12.61 -15.22 -3.91
C GLU A 105 11.71 -16.29 -4.51
N ILE A 106 11.53 -16.26 -5.83
CA ILE A 106 10.79 -17.28 -6.57
C ILE A 106 11.75 -17.94 -7.55
N ALA A 107 12.00 -19.24 -7.37
CA ALA A 107 12.73 -20.07 -8.32
C ALA A 107 11.76 -20.76 -9.27
N GLY A 108 11.97 -20.60 -10.58
CA GLY A 108 11.18 -21.26 -11.62
C GLY A 108 11.30 -20.54 -12.97
N PRO A 109 10.97 -21.22 -14.09
CA PRO A 109 10.91 -20.56 -15.39
C PRO A 109 9.86 -19.43 -15.36
N PRO A 110 10.06 -18.32 -16.09
CA PRO A 110 9.11 -17.21 -16.12
C PRO A 110 7.74 -17.70 -16.56
N ALA A 111 6.68 -17.12 -15.98
CA ALA A 111 5.31 -17.37 -16.42
C ALA A 111 5.20 -17.04 -17.92
N ARG A 112 4.65 -17.99 -18.70
CA ARG A 112 4.39 -17.83 -20.14
C ARG A 112 3.19 -16.95 -20.40
#